data_AF-A0A2X3J8T5-F1
#
_entry.id   AF-A0A2X3J8T5-F1
#
_cell.length_a   1.000
_cell.length_b   1.000
_cell.length_c   1.000
_cell.angle_alpha   90.00
_cell.angle_beta   90.00
_cell.angle_gamma   90.00
#
_symmetry.space_group_name_H-M   'P 1'
#
loop_
_entity.id
_entity.type
_entity.pdbx_description
1 polymer ?
#
loop_
_entity_poly.entity_id
_entity_poly.type
_entity_poly.pdbx_seq_one_letter_code
_entity_poly.pdbx_strand_id
1 'polypeptide(L)'
;MSERFKLNDVEDILPESLPLGIRQRLSLAVAVIHRPEMLILDEPTSGVDPVARDMFWQLMVDLSRQDKVTIFISTHFMNEAERCDRISLMHAGKVLASGTPQELVEKRGAASLEEAFIAYLQEAAGQSNEAEAPPVVHDTTHAPRQGFSLRRLFSYSRREALELRRDPVRSTLALMGTVILMLIMGYGISMDVENLRFAVLDRDQTVSSQAWTLNLSGSRYFIEQPPLTSYDELDRRMRAGDITVAIEIPPNFGRDIARGTPVELGVWIDGAMPSRAETVKGYVQAMHQSWLQDVASRQSTPPAKAG
;
A
#
# COMPACT_ATOMS: atom_id res chain seq x y z
N MET A 1 16.72 7.58 -31.68
CA MET A 1 15.23 7.59 -31.62
C MET A 1 14.71 8.90 -31.03
N SER A 2 15.18 9.34 -29.86
CA SER A 2 14.81 10.65 -29.28
C SER A 2 15.09 11.82 -30.23
N GLU A 3 16.27 11.83 -30.87
CA GLU A 3 16.65 12.88 -31.83
C GLU A 3 15.72 12.95 -33.04
N ARG A 4 15.37 11.79 -33.63
CA ARG A 4 14.47 11.69 -34.79
C ARG A 4 13.10 12.31 -34.51
N PHE A 5 12.56 12.09 -33.31
CA PHE A 5 11.27 12.64 -32.90
C PHE A 5 11.39 14.02 -32.23
N LYS A 6 12.60 14.59 -32.18
CA LYS A 6 12.94 15.87 -31.53
C LYS A 6 12.44 15.91 -30.07
N LEU A 7 12.81 14.88 -29.30
CA LEU A 7 12.44 14.69 -27.89
C LEU A 7 13.61 14.93 -26.92
N ASN A 8 14.81 15.25 -27.41
CA ASN A 8 16.03 15.39 -26.60
C ASN A 8 15.88 16.44 -25.47
N ASP A 9 15.17 17.53 -25.74
CA ASP A 9 15.02 18.65 -24.78
C ASP A 9 14.07 18.31 -23.62
N VAL A 10 13.36 17.18 -23.68
CA VAL A 10 12.29 16.81 -22.76
C VAL A 10 12.43 15.40 -22.17
N GLU A 11 13.61 14.78 -22.30
CA GLU A 11 13.83 13.38 -21.88
C GLU A 11 13.57 13.12 -20.39
N ASP A 12 13.84 14.12 -19.54
CA ASP A 12 13.68 14.03 -18.08
C ASP A 12 12.33 14.56 -17.58
N ILE A 13 11.44 14.99 -18.49
CA ILE A 13 10.14 15.55 -18.14
C ILE A 13 9.08 14.43 -18.10
N LEU A 14 8.18 14.48 -17.11
CA LEU A 14 7.08 13.52 -17.00
C LEU A 14 6.10 13.67 -18.18
N PRO A 15 5.56 12.57 -18.75
CA PRO A 15 4.65 12.65 -19.89
C PRO A 15 3.41 13.53 -19.67
N GLU A 16 2.93 13.62 -18.42
CA GLU A 16 1.76 14.42 -18.03
C GLU A 16 2.01 15.93 -18.14
N SER A 17 3.26 16.38 -17.94
CA SER A 17 3.63 17.79 -18.06
C SER A 17 4.10 18.18 -19.46
N LEU A 18 4.18 17.23 -20.40
CA LEU A 18 4.49 17.53 -21.79
C LEU A 18 3.32 18.22 -22.49
N PRO A 19 3.57 19.27 -23.30
CA PRO A 19 2.57 19.84 -24.20
C PRO A 19 2.03 18.80 -25.18
N LEU A 20 0.78 18.96 -25.62
CA LEU A 20 0.06 17.96 -26.40
C LEU A 20 0.81 17.52 -27.67
N GLY A 21 1.35 18.47 -28.45
CA GLY A 21 2.12 18.15 -29.65
C GLY A 21 3.40 17.35 -29.37
N ILE A 22 4.04 17.53 -28.21
CA ILE A 22 5.20 16.73 -27.79
C ILE A 22 4.75 15.34 -27.36
N ARG A 23 3.63 15.25 -26.63
CA ARG A 23 3.04 13.98 -26.21
C ARG A 23 2.64 13.10 -27.39
N GLN A 24 2.07 13.68 -28.45
CA GLN A 24 1.76 12.94 -29.68
C GLN A 24 3.01 12.42 -30.38
N ARG A 25 4.09 13.22 -30.45
CA ARG A 25 5.39 12.75 -30.98
C ARG A 25 5.99 11.61 -30.15
N LEU A 26 5.90 11.69 -28.83
CA LEU A 26 6.31 10.61 -27.92
C LEU A 26 5.48 9.35 -28.17
N SER A 27 4.16 9.48 -28.30
CA SER A 27 3.27 8.35 -28.61
C SER A 27 3.64 7.68 -29.93
N LEU A 28 3.88 8.47 -30.98
CA LEU A 28 4.34 7.97 -32.28
C LEU A 28 5.70 7.26 -32.17
N ALA A 29 6.66 7.83 -31.43
CA ALA A 29 7.97 7.21 -31.20
C ALA A 29 7.86 5.83 -30.52
N VAL A 30 6.97 5.70 -29.53
CA VAL A 30 6.69 4.43 -28.85
C VAL A 30 6.04 3.44 -29.81
N ALA A 31 5.08 3.89 -30.62
CA ALA A 31 4.39 3.05 -31.60
C ALA A 31 5.34 2.48 -32.66
N VAL A 32 6.39 3.21 -33.06
CA VAL A 32 7.30 2.74 -34.12
C VAL A 32 8.58 2.07 -33.60
N ILE A 33 8.80 1.99 -32.28
CA ILE A 33 10.05 1.45 -31.71
C ILE A 33 10.34 0.01 -32.15
N HIS A 34 9.29 -0.76 -32.43
CA HIS A 34 9.37 -2.15 -32.87
C HIS A 34 9.35 -2.30 -34.40
N ARG A 35 9.44 -1.19 -35.15
CA ARG A 35 9.44 -1.13 -36.62
C ARG A 35 8.23 -1.84 -37.25
N PRO A 36 7.00 -1.36 -36.99
CA PRO A 36 5.80 -1.96 -37.56
C PRO A 36 5.74 -1.78 -39.08
N GLU A 37 5.17 -2.76 -39.79
CA GLU A 37 4.87 -2.64 -41.22
C GLU A 37 3.62 -1.79 -41.49
N MET A 38 2.70 -1.74 -40.51
CA MET A 38 1.46 -0.98 -40.57
C MET A 38 1.22 -0.22 -39.26
N LEU A 39 0.81 1.04 -39.37
CA LEU A 39 0.46 1.92 -38.26
C LEU A 39 -0.96 2.45 -38.47
N ILE A 40 -1.80 2.38 -37.44
CA ILE A 40 -3.16 2.93 -37.45
C ILE A 40 -3.21 4.03 -36.41
N LEU A 41 -3.59 5.23 -36.83
CA LEU A 41 -3.64 6.44 -36.01
C LEU A 41 -5.06 7.01 -36.00
N ASP A 42 -5.62 7.17 -34.81
CA ASP A 42 -6.94 7.77 -34.64
C ASP A 42 -6.80 9.26 -34.28
N GLU A 43 -7.23 10.13 -35.19
CA GLU A 43 -7.17 11.61 -35.09
C GLU A 43 -5.87 12.17 -34.46
N PRO A 44 -4.68 11.80 -34.99
CA PRO A 44 -3.43 11.97 -34.25
C PRO A 44 -3.00 13.45 -34.04
N THR A 45 -3.60 14.37 -34.79
CA THR A 45 -3.30 15.81 -34.80
C THR A 45 -4.42 16.65 -34.17
N SER A 46 -5.48 16.01 -33.67
CA SER A 46 -6.60 16.71 -33.02
C SER A 46 -6.15 17.45 -31.77
N GLY A 47 -6.55 18.73 -31.65
CA GLY A 47 -6.16 19.60 -30.54
C GLY A 47 -4.71 20.09 -30.55
N VAL A 48 -3.89 19.68 -31.51
CA VAL A 48 -2.49 20.14 -31.65
C VAL A 48 -2.43 21.47 -32.41
N ASP A 49 -1.52 22.35 -32.00
CA ASP A 49 -1.28 23.64 -32.64
C ASP A 49 -0.79 23.48 -34.09
N PRO A 50 -1.03 24.45 -34.99
CA PRO A 50 -0.70 24.32 -36.41
C PRO A 50 0.77 23.99 -36.69
N VAL A 51 1.70 24.59 -35.94
CA VAL A 51 3.14 24.41 -36.15
C VAL A 51 3.57 23.00 -35.75
N ALA A 52 3.13 22.51 -34.58
CA ALA A 52 3.42 21.14 -34.17
C ALA A 52 2.73 20.09 -35.04
N ARG A 53 1.54 20.40 -35.60
CA ARG A 53 0.83 19.55 -36.55
C ARG A 53 1.62 19.36 -37.84
N ASP A 54 2.14 20.42 -38.45
CA ASP A 54 2.97 20.30 -39.66
C ASP A 54 4.23 19.47 -39.41
N MET A 55 4.88 19.66 -38.25
CA MET A 55 6.02 18.84 -37.85
C MET A 55 5.63 17.37 -37.64
N PHE A 56 4.46 17.09 -37.08
CA PHE A 56 3.95 15.74 -36.91
C PHE A 56 3.67 15.07 -38.26
N TRP A 57 3.08 15.81 -39.20
CA TRP A 57 2.89 15.35 -40.58
C TRP A 57 4.21 15.02 -41.27
N GLN A 58 5.24 15.85 -41.11
CA GLN A 58 6.57 15.56 -41.66
C GLN A 58 7.11 14.22 -41.15
N LEU A 59 6.95 13.93 -39.85
CA LEU A 59 7.37 12.65 -39.27
C LEU A 59 6.62 11.46 -39.86
N MET A 60 5.30 11.59 -40.07
CA MET A 60 4.49 10.53 -40.69
C MET A 60 4.90 10.29 -42.15
N VAL A 61 5.14 11.35 -42.92
CA VAL A 61 5.64 11.25 -44.30
C VAL A 61 7.00 10.57 -44.32
N ASP A 62 7.92 10.95 -43.45
CA ASP A 62 9.24 10.33 -43.36
C ASP A 62 9.14 8.83 -43.02
N LEU A 63 8.27 8.46 -42.06
CA LEU A 63 7.99 7.05 -41.73
C LEU A 63 7.44 6.28 -42.93
N SER A 64 6.47 6.84 -43.66
CA SER A 64 5.90 6.19 -44.85
C SER A 64 6.93 6.03 -45.97
N ARG A 65 7.66 7.10 -46.28
CA ARG A 65 8.55 7.14 -47.46
C ARG A 65 9.88 6.44 -47.24
N GLN A 66 10.49 6.63 -46.07
CA GLN A 66 11.82 6.10 -45.74
C GLN A 66 11.73 4.69 -45.16
N ASP A 67 10.86 4.47 -44.18
CA ASP A 67 10.76 3.19 -43.48
C ASP A 67 9.74 2.22 -44.10
N LYS A 68 9.03 2.65 -45.16
CA LYS A 68 8.01 1.86 -45.88
C LYS A 68 6.86 1.37 -44.99
N VAL A 69 6.56 2.13 -43.94
CA VAL A 69 5.41 1.85 -43.07
C VAL A 69 4.12 2.27 -43.77
N THR A 70 3.13 1.38 -43.81
CA THR A 70 1.77 1.72 -44.26
C THR A 70 1.04 2.42 -43.12
N ILE A 71 0.57 3.66 -43.33
CA ILE A 71 -0.06 4.44 -42.27
C ILE A 71 -1.54 4.66 -42.62
N PHE A 72 -2.44 4.28 -41.72
CA PHE A 72 -3.86 4.56 -41.79
C PHE A 72 -4.19 5.65 -40.77
N ILE A 73 -4.86 6.72 -41.21
CA ILE A 73 -5.17 7.88 -40.37
C ILE A 73 -6.66 8.18 -40.48
N SER A 74 -7.34 8.33 -39.35
CA SER A 74 -8.63 9.03 -39.31
C SER A 74 -8.38 10.52 -39.07
N THR A 75 -9.09 11.37 -39.81
CA THR A 75 -9.04 12.82 -39.61
C THR A 75 -10.37 13.46 -40.01
N HIS A 76 -10.75 14.50 -39.29
CA HIS A 76 -11.88 15.37 -39.63
C HIS A 76 -11.44 16.64 -40.38
N PHE A 77 -10.14 16.80 -40.66
CA PHE A 77 -9.57 17.97 -41.33
C PHE A 77 -9.30 17.68 -42.81
N MET A 78 -9.97 18.39 -43.73
CA MET A 78 -9.84 18.13 -45.18
C MET A 78 -8.43 18.38 -45.71
N ASN A 79 -7.77 19.43 -45.21
CA ASN A 79 -6.37 19.76 -45.49
C ASN A 79 -5.37 18.66 -45.06
N GLU A 80 -5.76 17.77 -44.15
CA GLU A 80 -4.98 16.58 -43.81
C GLU A 80 -5.26 15.43 -44.77
N ALA A 81 -6.54 15.22 -45.10
CA ALA A 81 -6.95 14.23 -46.09
C ALA A 81 -6.31 14.48 -47.47
N GLU A 82 -6.14 15.74 -47.87
CA GLU A 82 -5.46 16.12 -49.12
C GLU A 82 -3.98 15.71 -49.17
N ARG A 83 -3.33 15.51 -48.03
CA ARG A 83 -1.92 15.09 -47.95
C ARG A 83 -1.75 13.58 -48.03
N CYS A 84 -2.85 12.81 -47.96
CA CYS A 84 -2.82 11.36 -48.00
C CYS A 84 -2.72 10.85 -49.44
N ASP A 85 -2.03 9.72 -49.61
CA ASP A 85 -1.92 9.04 -50.92
C ASP A 85 -3.28 8.57 -51.44
N ARG A 86 -4.13 8.11 -50.52
CA ARG A 86 -5.49 7.64 -50.77
C ARG A 86 -6.36 7.99 -49.57
N ILE A 87 -7.62 8.27 -49.81
CA ILE A 87 -8.61 8.55 -48.77
C ILE A 87 -9.86 7.70 -48.94
N SER A 88 -10.61 7.56 -47.85
CA SER A 88 -11.89 6.88 -47.81
C SER A 88 -12.87 7.75 -47.03
N LEU A 89 -13.91 8.23 -47.71
CA LEU A 89 -14.99 9.00 -47.09
C LEU A 89 -16.00 8.04 -46.50
N MET A 90 -16.36 8.22 -45.23
CA MET A 90 -17.24 7.30 -44.51
C MET A 90 -18.42 8.04 -43.87
N HIS A 91 -19.59 7.42 -43.88
CA HIS A 91 -20.79 7.90 -43.18
C HIS A 91 -21.61 6.70 -42.67
N ALA A 92 -22.07 6.77 -41.41
CA ALA A 92 -22.87 5.72 -40.77
C ALA A 92 -22.30 4.29 -40.94
N GLY A 93 -20.98 4.14 -40.80
CA GLY A 93 -20.29 2.84 -40.93
C GLY A 93 -20.08 2.34 -42.36
N LYS A 94 -20.48 3.11 -43.38
CA LYS A 94 -20.32 2.77 -44.80
C LYS A 94 -19.26 3.65 -45.45
N VAL A 95 -18.46 3.05 -46.34
CA VAL A 95 -17.56 3.79 -47.22
C VAL A 95 -18.39 4.37 -48.37
N LEU A 96 -18.47 5.70 -48.42
CA LEU A 96 -19.17 6.44 -49.49
C LEU A 96 -18.33 6.47 -50.77
N ALA A 97 -17.03 6.70 -50.62
CA ALA A 97 -16.10 6.76 -51.74
C ALA A 97 -14.67 6.52 -51.27
N SER A 98 -13.85 5.93 -52.15
CA SER A 98 -12.42 5.79 -51.92
C SER A 98 -11.65 6.03 -53.22
N GLY A 99 -10.49 6.67 -53.11
CA GLY A 99 -9.65 7.07 -54.23
C GLY A 99 -8.54 8.01 -53.79
N THR A 100 -7.80 8.56 -54.73
CA THR A 100 -6.94 9.71 -54.43
C THR A 100 -7.81 10.96 -54.18
N PRO A 101 -7.32 11.96 -53.43
CA PRO A 101 -8.04 13.22 -53.25
C PRO A 101 -8.45 13.86 -54.59
N GLN A 102 -7.55 13.86 -55.59
CA GLN A 102 -7.81 14.41 -56.92
C GLN A 102 -8.89 13.65 -57.68
N GLU A 103 -8.84 12.31 -57.67
CA GLU A 103 -9.87 11.48 -58.32
C GLU A 103 -11.27 11.73 -57.75
N LEU A 104 -11.38 11.98 -56.45
CA LEU A 104 -12.66 12.22 -55.79
C LEU A 104 -13.25 13.58 -56.15
N VAL A 105 -12.40 14.61 -56.28
CA VAL A 105 -12.78 15.94 -56.75
C VAL A 105 -13.25 15.89 -58.20
N GLU A 106 -12.48 15.24 -59.08
CA GLU A 106 -12.82 15.10 -60.50
C GLU A 106 -14.11 14.32 -60.72
N LYS A 107 -14.31 13.20 -60.01
CA LYS A 107 -15.54 12.37 -60.10
C LYS A 107 -16.81 13.15 -59.75
N ARG A 108 -16.70 14.17 -58.89
CA ARG A 108 -17.83 15.01 -58.48
C ARG A 108 -17.91 16.33 -59.22
N GLY A 109 -16.89 16.69 -60.02
CA GLY A 109 -16.80 17.99 -60.68
C GLY A 109 -16.77 19.16 -59.69
N ALA A 110 -16.22 18.95 -58.50
CA ALA A 110 -16.14 19.96 -57.43
C ALA A 110 -14.90 20.85 -57.58
N ALA A 111 -14.89 22.03 -56.95
CA ALA A 111 -13.73 22.91 -56.94
C ALA A 111 -12.71 22.52 -55.85
N SER A 112 -13.14 21.81 -54.80
CA SER A 112 -12.30 21.39 -53.68
C SER A 112 -12.70 20.01 -53.13
N LEU A 113 -11.82 19.40 -52.32
CA LEU A 113 -12.13 18.13 -51.65
C LEU A 113 -13.29 18.28 -50.65
N GLU A 114 -13.37 19.44 -49.98
CA GLU A 114 -14.46 19.73 -49.05
C GLU A 114 -15.82 19.77 -49.74
N GLU A 115 -15.91 20.42 -50.90
CA GLU A 115 -17.14 20.44 -51.72
C GLU A 115 -17.51 19.03 -52.20
N ALA A 116 -16.53 18.25 -52.67
CA ALA A 116 -16.76 16.87 -53.07
C ALA A 116 -17.30 16.04 -51.88
N PHE A 117 -16.73 16.21 -50.69
CA PHE A 117 -17.16 15.54 -49.47
C PHE A 117 -18.60 15.89 -49.08
N ILE A 118 -18.97 17.17 -49.11
CA ILE A 118 -20.34 17.62 -48.83
C ILE A 118 -21.33 17.00 -49.83
N ALA A 119 -20.97 16.94 -51.12
CA ALA A 119 -21.80 16.30 -52.14
C ALA A 119 -22.02 14.80 -51.86
N TYR A 120 -20.96 14.07 -51.48
CA TYR A 120 -21.06 12.66 -51.07
C TYR A 120 -21.97 12.48 -49.84
N LEU A 121 -21.88 13.37 -48.85
CA LEU A 121 -22.72 13.31 -47.66
C LEU A 121 -24.19 13.63 -47.94
N GLN A 122 -24.48 14.63 -48.78
CA GLN A 122 -25.86 14.98 -49.14
C GLN A 122 -26.56 13.84 -49.89
N GLU A 123 -25.85 13.18 -50.79
CA GLU A 123 -26.37 12.01 -51.50
C GLU A 123 -26.65 10.84 -50.55
N ALA A 124 -25.72 10.57 -49.61
CA ALA A 124 -25.88 9.52 -48.62
C ALA A 124 -27.00 9.82 -47.61
N ALA A 125 -27.17 11.07 -47.19
CA ALA A 125 -28.25 11.50 -46.30
C ALA A 125 -29.63 11.43 -46.98
N GLY A 126 -29.70 11.63 -48.30
CA GLY A 126 -30.91 11.42 -49.10
C GLY A 126 -31.27 9.94 -49.31
N GLN A 127 -30.30 9.03 -49.14
CA GLN A 127 -30.49 7.59 -49.20
C GLN A 127 -30.52 7.01 -47.78
N SER A 128 -31.63 7.23 -47.07
CA SER A 128 -31.93 6.54 -45.80
C SER A 128 -32.16 5.04 -46.06
N ASN A 129 -31.09 4.31 -46.31
CA ASN A 129 -31.10 2.86 -46.43
C ASN A 129 -30.23 2.30 -45.30
N GLU A 130 -30.90 1.77 -44.28
CA GLU A 130 -30.36 0.75 -43.38
C GLU A 130 -29.84 -0.39 -44.25
N ALA A 131 -28.54 -0.39 -44.56
CA ALA A 131 -27.91 -1.54 -45.17
C ALA A 131 -27.03 -2.13 -44.09
N GLU A 132 -27.47 -3.29 -43.64
CA GLU A 132 -26.82 -4.17 -42.69
C GLU A 132 -25.37 -4.39 -43.12
N ALA A 133 -24.43 -4.10 -42.22
CA ALA A 133 -23.02 -4.32 -42.47
C ALA A 133 -22.80 -5.82 -42.75
N PRO A 134 -22.03 -6.20 -43.78
CA PRO A 134 -21.71 -7.60 -44.00
C PRO A 134 -21.05 -8.18 -42.74
N PRO A 135 -21.34 -9.44 -42.40
CA PRO A 135 -20.82 -10.05 -41.19
C PRO A 135 -19.29 -10.00 -41.22
N VAL A 136 -18.71 -9.35 -40.22
CA VAL A 136 -17.27 -9.29 -40.03
C VAL A 136 -16.80 -10.72 -39.75
N VAL A 137 -16.14 -11.34 -40.72
CA VAL A 137 -15.51 -12.65 -40.54
C VAL A 137 -14.31 -12.43 -39.64
N HIS A 138 -14.50 -12.62 -38.34
CA HIS A 138 -13.42 -12.66 -37.39
C HIS A 138 -12.65 -13.97 -37.59
N ASP A 139 -11.59 -13.91 -38.38
CA ASP A 139 -10.59 -14.96 -38.39
C ASP A 139 -9.88 -14.91 -37.03
N THR A 140 -10.31 -15.78 -36.11
CA THR A 140 -9.79 -15.86 -34.75
C THR A 140 -8.48 -16.64 -34.75
N THR A 141 -7.49 -16.14 -35.50
CA THR A 141 -6.11 -16.57 -35.33
C THR A 141 -5.61 -15.98 -34.02
N HIS A 142 -5.98 -16.59 -32.90
CA HIS A 142 -5.41 -16.24 -31.61
C HIS A 142 -3.90 -16.48 -31.69
N ALA A 143 -3.15 -15.38 -31.62
CA ALA A 143 -1.69 -15.46 -31.48
C ALA A 143 -1.36 -16.42 -30.33
N PRO A 144 -0.36 -17.31 -30.51
CA PRO A 144 -0.05 -18.31 -29.51
C PRO A 144 0.22 -17.62 -28.17
N ARG A 145 -0.47 -18.07 -27.12
CA ARG A 145 -0.26 -17.57 -25.75
C ARG A 145 1.19 -17.86 -25.37
N GLN A 146 2.03 -16.84 -25.48
CA GLN A 146 3.41 -16.91 -25.00
C GLN A 146 3.38 -17.17 -23.50
N GLY A 147 4.05 -18.25 -23.07
CA GLY A 147 4.18 -18.60 -21.66
C GLY A 147 5.00 -17.60 -20.86
N PHE A 148 5.33 -17.97 -19.63
CA PHE A 148 6.11 -17.11 -18.74
C PHE A 148 7.49 -16.79 -19.33
N SER A 149 7.82 -15.49 -19.41
CA SER A 149 9.11 -15.00 -19.92
C SER A 149 9.81 -14.20 -18.84
N LEU A 150 10.99 -14.69 -18.41
CA LEU A 150 11.84 -14.01 -17.43
C LEU A 150 12.28 -12.62 -17.89
N ARG A 151 12.50 -12.45 -19.21
CA ARG A 151 12.81 -11.14 -19.79
C ARG A 151 11.65 -10.17 -19.63
N ARG A 152 10.41 -10.63 -19.89
CA ARG A 152 9.20 -9.81 -19.72
C ARG A 152 8.99 -9.44 -18.25
N LEU A 153 9.15 -10.41 -17.34
CA LEU A 153 9.12 -10.17 -15.89
C LEU A 153 10.12 -9.07 -15.51
N PHE A 154 11.39 -9.21 -15.89
CA PHE A 154 12.42 -8.24 -15.55
C PHE A 154 12.14 -6.84 -16.13
N SER A 155 11.64 -6.77 -17.36
CA SER A 155 11.24 -5.49 -17.97
C SER A 155 10.11 -4.80 -17.21
N TYR A 156 9.07 -5.54 -16.80
CA TYR A 156 7.98 -5.00 -15.98
C TYR A 156 8.48 -4.62 -14.59
N SER A 157 9.24 -5.49 -13.91
CA SER A 157 9.79 -5.18 -12.59
C SER A 157 10.66 -3.93 -12.62
N ARG A 158 11.49 -3.74 -13.66
CA ARG A 158 12.31 -2.55 -13.83
C ARG A 158 11.46 -1.30 -14.09
N ARG A 159 10.43 -1.40 -14.92
CA ARG A 159 9.50 -0.29 -15.19
C ARG A 159 8.82 0.15 -13.90
N GLU A 160 8.22 -0.78 -13.17
CA GLU A 160 7.47 -0.47 -11.95
C GLU A 160 8.37 0.05 -10.84
N ALA A 161 9.60 -0.45 -10.74
CA ALA A 161 10.60 0.09 -9.82
C ALA A 161 10.97 1.56 -10.15
N LEU A 162 11.05 1.91 -11.44
CA LEU A 162 11.28 3.29 -11.87
C LEU A 162 10.08 4.19 -11.55
N GLU A 163 8.85 3.70 -11.75
CA GLU A 163 7.63 4.42 -11.40
C GLU A 163 7.56 4.68 -9.88
N LEU A 164 7.82 3.67 -9.05
CA LEU A 164 7.87 3.81 -7.60
C LEU A 164 8.98 4.78 -7.14
N ARG A 165 10.14 4.77 -7.80
CA ARG A 165 11.24 5.69 -7.46
C ARG A 165 10.91 7.14 -7.82
N ARG A 166 10.09 7.36 -8.85
CA ARG A 166 9.69 8.69 -9.32
C ARG A 166 8.43 9.23 -8.63
N ASP A 167 7.68 8.39 -7.90
CA ASP A 167 6.51 8.78 -7.11
C ASP A 167 6.84 8.82 -5.59
N PRO A 168 7.32 9.97 -5.08
CA PRO A 168 7.69 10.11 -3.66
C PRO A 168 6.48 10.02 -2.72
N VAL A 169 5.28 10.34 -3.20
CA VAL A 169 4.05 10.32 -2.38
C VAL A 169 3.70 8.87 -2.08
N ARG A 170 3.67 8.02 -3.10
CA ARG A 170 3.38 6.59 -2.96
C ARG A 170 4.43 5.88 -2.11
N SER A 171 5.72 6.18 -2.31
CA SER A 171 6.79 5.58 -1.50
C SER A 171 6.68 5.98 -0.03
N THR A 172 6.39 7.25 0.25
CA THR A 172 6.28 7.77 1.61
C THR A 172 5.06 7.18 2.33
N LEU A 173 3.90 7.13 1.67
CA LEU A 173 2.68 6.55 2.26
C LEU A 173 2.88 5.07 2.61
N ALA A 174 3.52 4.30 1.72
CA ALA A 174 3.78 2.88 1.93
C ALA A 174 4.74 2.61 3.10
N LEU A 175 5.82 3.40 3.22
CA LEU A 175 6.85 3.18 4.24
C LEU A 175 6.47 3.77 5.60
N MET A 176 5.82 4.94 5.62
CA MET A 176 5.49 5.64 6.86
C MET A 176 4.56 4.83 7.75
N GLY A 177 3.56 4.15 7.16
CA GLY A 177 2.66 3.27 7.90
C GLY A 177 3.39 2.13 8.60
N THR A 178 4.35 1.49 7.92
CA THR A 178 5.17 0.43 8.49
C THR A 178 6.09 0.95 9.60
N VAL A 179 6.69 2.12 9.43
CA VAL A 179 7.54 2.74 10.47
C VAL A 179 6.71 3.10 11.71
N ILE A 180 5.52 3.68 11.53
CA ILE A 180 4.62 3.99 12.64
C ILE A 180 4.19 2.70 13.34
N LEU A 181 3.80 1.67 12.59
CA LEU A 181 3.45 0.37 13.18
C LEU A 181 4.62 -0.24 13.94
N MET A 182 5.84 -0.16 13.41
CA MET A 182 7.05 -0.63 14.08
C MET A 182 7.30 0.12 15.38
N LEU A 183 7.11 1.44 15.40
CA LEU A 183 7.23 2.25 16.62
C LEU A 183 6.12 1.92 17.63
N ILE A 184 4.87 1.78 17.19
CA ILE A 184 3.74 1.39 18.06
C ILE A 184 4.00 0.02 18.67
N MET A 185 4.46 -0.96 17.88
CA MET A 185 4.74 -2.29 18.38
C MET A 185 5.96 -2.31 19.30
N GLY A 186 7.01 -1.58 18.94
CA GLY A 186 8.27 -1.52 19.68
C GLY A 186 8.20 -0.76 21.01
N TYR A 187 7.40 0.31 21.08
CA TYR A 187 7.27 1.13 22.29
C TYR A 187 5.92 0.95 23.02
N GLY A 188 4.86 0.60 22.31
CA GLY A 188 3.50 0.55 22.85
C GLY A 188 3.13 -0.76 23.54
N ILE A 189 3.87 -1.84 23.30
CA ILE A 189 3.63 -3.15 23.94
C ILE A 189 4.84 -3.49 24.82
N SER A 190 5.00 -2.79 25.95
CA SER A 190 5.83 -3.30 27.03
C SER A 190 5.02 -4.30 27.85
N MET A 191 5.36 -5.57 27.74
CA MET A 191 4.83 -6.64 28.59
C MET A 191 5.57 -6.73 29.94
N ASP A 192 6.54 -5.85 30.18
CA ASP A 192 7.41 -5.95 31.34
C ASP A 192 6.72 -5.43 32.61
N VAL A 193 6.84 -6.19 33.68
CA VAL A 193 6.14 -5.95 34.95
C VAL A 193 7.12 -5.42 35.97
N GLU A 194 7.62 -4.21 35.75
CA GLU A 194 8.52 -3.53 36.68
C GLU A 194 7.75 -2.45 37.48
N ASN A 195 8.22 -2.16 38.70
CA ASN A 195 7.73 -1.07 39.55
C ASN A 195 6.25 -1.15 39.96
N LEU A 196 5.76 -2.34 40.32
CA LEU A 196 4.40 -2.54 40.83
C LEU A 196 4.25 -1.90 42.22
N ARG A 197 3.35 -0.93 42.36
CA ARG A 197 3.01 -0.35 43.66
C ARG A 197 2.21 -1.37 44.47
N PHE A 198 2.77 -1.84 45.58
CA PHE A 198 2.07 -2.79 46.46
C PHE A 198 1.94 -2.27 47.88
N ALA A 199 0.89 -2.72 48.57
CA ALA A 199 0.72 -2.49 50.00
C ALA A 199 0.22 -3.75 50.69
N VAL A 200 0.58 -3.91 51.96
CA VAL A 200 0.24 -5.10 52.76
C VAL A 200 -0.75 -4.73 53.86
N LEU A 201 -1.81 -5.52 53.98
CA LEU A 201 -2.73 -5.57 55.11
C LEU A 201 -2.25 -6.68 56.06
N ASP A 202 -1.46 -6.33 57.06
CA ASP A 202 -0.90 -7.30 58.01
C ASP A 202 -1.81 -7.46 59.24
N ARG A 203 -2.50 -8.61 59.33
CA ARG A 203 -3.37 -8.98 60.47
C ARG A 203 -2.66 -9.79 61.54
N ASP A 204 -1.43 -10.25 61.28
CA ASP A 204 -0.66 -11.08 62.21
C ASP A 204 0.27 -10.20 63.06
N GLN A 205 0.88 -9.17 62.45
CA GLN A 205 1.77 -8.21 63.10
C GLN A 205 2.93 -8.90 63.87
N THR A 206 3.45 -10.00 63.34
CA THR A 206 4.57 -10.75 63.92
C THR A 206 5.88 -10.49 63.19
N VAL A 207 6.99 -10.94 63.78
CA VAL A 207 8.30 -10.90 63.12
C VAL A 207 8.29 -11.70 61.81
N SER A 208 7.53 -12.79 61.75
CA SER A 208 7.42 -13.62 60.53
C SER A 208 6.65 -12.90 59.42
N SER A 209 5.56 -12.19 59.73
CA SER A 209 4.80 -11.42 58.74
C SER A 209 5.61 -10.21 58.22
N GLN A 210 6.36 -9.54 59.11
CA GLN A 210 7.27 -8.47 58.71
C GLN A 210 8.44 -8.98 57.85
N ALA A 211 9.04 -10.12 58.21
CA ALA A 211 10.11 -10.73 57.43
C ALA A 211 9.65 -11.17 56.02
N TRP A 212 8.40 -11.62 55.89
CA TRP A 212 7.79 -11.91 54.59
C TRP A 212 7.65 -10.65 53.75
N THR A 213 7.10 -9.58 54.32
CA THR A 213 6.92 -8.28 53.64
C THR A 213 8.26 -7.68 53.20
N LEU A 214 9.29 -7.74 54.03
CA LEU A 214 10.65 -7.26 53.71
C LEU A 214 11.31 -8.05 52.57
N ASN A 215 11.03 -9.36 52.48
CA ASN A 215 11.52 -10.17 51.37
C ASN A 215 10.92 -9.72 50.03
N LEU A 216 9.64 -9.34 50.06
CA LEU A 216 8.91 -8.85 48.89
C LEU A 216 9.38 -7.46 48.46
N SER A 217 9.54 -6.51 49.40
CA SER A 217 9.98 -5.14 49.10
C SER A 217 11.45 -5.05 48.65
N GLY A 218 12.26 -6.07 48.95
CA GLY A 218 13.63 -6.18 48.45
C GLY A 218 13.77 -6.53 46.96
N SER A 219 12.66 -6.81 46.26
CA SER A 219 12.68 -7.20 44.84
C SER A 219 12.54 -5.99 43.89
N ARG A 220 13.17 -6.04 42.71
CA ARG A 220 13.09 -4.97 41.69
C ARG A 220 11.69 -4.75 41.09
N TYR A 221 10.78 -5.70 41.33
CA TYR A 221 9.47 -5.74 40.69
C TYR A 221 8.40 -4.99 41.50
N PHE A 222 8.64 -4.77 42.79
CA PHE A 222 7.65 -4.28 43.74
C PHE A 222 8.15 -3.05 44.48
N ILE A 223 7.33 -1.99 44.51
CA ILE A 223 7.58 -0.76 45.26
C ILE A 223 6.59 -0.72 46.42
N GLU A 224 7.11 -0.82 47.63
CA GLU A 224 6.31 -0.77 48.85
C GLU A 224 5.67 0.61 49.04
N GLN A 225 4.36 0.62 49.27
CA GLN A 225 3.56 1.78 49.62
C GLN A 225 3.15 1.68 51.10
N PRO A 226 2.65 2.77 51.71
CA PRO A 226 2.19 2.73 53.10
C PRO A 226 1.23 1.56 53.35
N PRO A 227 1.36 0.85 54.49
CA PRO A 227 0.59 -0.35 54.78
C PRO A 227 -0.91 -0.07 54.83
N LEU A 228 -1.71 -1.10 54.57
CA LEU A 228 -3.17 -1.02 54.57
C LEU A 228 -3.72 -1.29 55.97
N THR A 229 -4.76 -0.56 56.37
CA THR A 229 -5.41 -0.70 57.68
C THR A 229 -6.75 -1.42 57.63
N SER A 230 -7.44 -1.40 56.47
CA SER A 230 -8.78 -1.98 56.30
C SER A 230 -9.06 -2.37 54.85
N TYR A 231 -10.10 -3.21 54.63
CA TYR A 231 -10.56 -3.54 53.28
C TYR A 231 -11.14 -2.33 52.54
N ASP A 232 -11.78 -1.38 53.25
CA ASP A 232 -12.32 -0.17 52.63
C ASP A 232 -11.19 0.74 52.11
N GLU A 233 -10.06 0.78 52.83
CA GLU A 233 -8.86 1.47 52.36
C GLU A 233 -8.22 0.75 51.16
N LEU A 234 -8.17 -0.58 51.20
CA LEU A 234 -7.68 -1.41 50.09
C LEU A 234 -8.47 -1.12 48.80
N ASP A 235 -9.80 -1.23 48.84
CA ASP A 235 -10.66 -0.98 47.66
C ASP A 235 -10.49 0.45 47.15
N ARG A 236 -10.47 1.44 48.05
CA ARG A 236 -10.28 2.85 47.70
C ARG A 236 -8.94 3.11 46.99
N ARG A 237 -7.83 2.59 47.54
CA ARG A 237 -6.48 2.80 47.00
C ARG A 237 -6.24 2.03 45.70
N MET A 238 -6.87 0.86 45.53
CA MET A 238 -6.86 0.15 44.25
C MET A 238 -7.64 0.93 43.18
N ARG A 239 -8.85 1.43 43.50
CA ARG A 239 -9.64 2.24 42.55
C ARG A 239 -8.98 3.56 42.18
N ALA A 240 -8.30 4.20 43.13
CA ALA A 240 -7.55 5.43 42.89
C ALA A 240 -6.29 5.20 42.05
N GLY A 241 -5.84 3.94 41.91
CA GLY A 241 -4.59 3.59 41.21
C GLY A 241 -3.33 3.83 42.05
N ASP A 242 -3.48 4.11 43.35
CA ASP A 242 -2.36 4.31 44.27
C ASP A 242 -1.56 3.01 44.46
N ILE A 243 -2.25 1.86 44.44
CA ILE A 243 -1.67 0.52 44.49
C ILE A 243 -2.23 -0.35 43.37
N THR A 244 -1.38 -1.20 42.80
CA THR A 244 -1.72 -2.16 41.74
C THR A 244 -1.86 -3.58 42.31
N VAL A 245 -1.22 -3.84 43.45
CA VAL A 245 -1.27 -5.13 44.16
C VAL A 245 -1.53 -4.87 45.64
N ALA A 246 -2.51 -5.54 46.22
CA ALA A 246 -2.71 -5.56 47.66
C ALA A 246 -2.57 -6.99 48.17
N ILE A 247 -1.88 -7.15 49.30
CA ILE A 247 -1.61 -8.46 49.89
C ILE A 247 -2.13 -8.47 51.31
N GLU A 248 -2.90 -9.49 51.66
CA GLU A 248 -3.38 -9.71 53.01
C GLU A 248 -2.66 -10.89 53.65
N ILE A 249 -2.07 -10.63 54.82
CA ILE A 249 -1.51 -11.66 55.68
C ILE A 249 -2.59 -12.05 56.70
N PRO A 250 -3.02 -13.32 56.77
CA PRO A 250 -4.07 -13.76 57.67
C PRO A 250 -3.62 -13.68 59.14
N PRO A 251 -4.56 -13.61 60.10
CA PRO A 251 -4.21 -13.66 61.51
C PRO A 251 -3.59 -15.01 61.87
N ASN A 252 -2.62 -15.03 62.79
CA ASN A 252 -1.85 -16.20 63.24
C ASN A 252 -0.83 -16.77 62.24
N PHE A 253 -0.54 -16.07 61.15
CA PHE A 253 0.41 -16.47 60.11
C PHE A 253 1.74 -16.98 60.67
N GLY A 254 2.40 -16.21 61.56
CA GLY A 254 3.69 -16.57 62.14
C GLY A 254 3.62 -17.82 63.02
N ARG A 255 2.51 -18.01 63.74
CA ARG A 255 2.28 -19.19 64.59
C ARG A 255 2.07 -20.44 63.75
N ASP A 256 1.30 -20.33 62.68
CA ASP A 256 0.93 -21.48 61.85
C ASP A 256 2.14 -21.97 61.03
N ILE A 257 3.00 -21.06 60.58
CA ILE A 257 4.31 -21.39 59.99
C ILE A 257 5.23 -22.10 60.98
N ALA A 258 5.31 -21.62 62.23
CA ALA A 258 6.14 -22.25 63.25
C ALA A 258 5.69 -23.68 63.59
N ARG A 259 4.43 -24.03 63.31
CA ARG A 259 3.86 -25.37 63.50
C ARG A 259 3.95 -26.25 62.25
N GLY A 260 4.45 -25.72 61.13
CA GLY A 260 4.47 -26.42 59.85
C GLY A 260 3.09 -26.56 59.20
N THR A 261 2.10 -25.76 59.63
CA THR A 261 0.78 -25.70 59.01
C THR A 261 0.88 -24.90 57.70
N PRO A 262 0.26 -25.35 56.59
CA PRO A 262 0.20 -24.56 55.37
C PRO A 262 -0.53 -23.24 55.62
N VAL A 263 0.05 -22.14 55.13
CA VAL A 263 -0.53 -20.79 55.21
C VAL A 263 -0.89 -20.29 53.82
N GLU A 264 -1.97 -19.53 53.74
CA GLU A 264 -2.45 -18.91 52.50
C GLU A 264 -2.44 -17.39 52.65
N LEU A 265 -2.12 -16.67 51.57
CA LEU A 265 -2.15 -15.22 51.53
C LEU A 265 -3.28 -14.76 50.60
N GLY A 266 -3.98 -13.71 51.01
CA GLY A 266 -4.93 -13.03 50.12
C GLY A 266 -4.18 -12.10 49.18
N VAL A 267 -4.45 -12.14 47.88
CA VAL A 267 -3.81 -11.26 46.89
C VAL A 267 -4.87 -10.66 45.98
N TRP A 268 -4.94 -9.33 45.94
CA TRP A 268 -5.75 -8.56 45.01
C TRP A 268 -4.84 -7.90 43.99
N ILE A 269 -5.16 -8.07 42.71
CA ILE A 269 -4.38 -7.55 41.59
C ILE A 269 -5.31 -6.74 40.70
N ASP A 270 -4.84 -5.60 40.22
CA ASP A 270 -5.54 -4.81 39.22
C ASP A 270 -5.82 -5.64 37.94
N GLY A 271 -7.11 -5.79 37.62
CA GLY A 271 -7.61 -6.57 36.50
C GLY A 271 -7.74 -5.79 35.18
N ALA A 272 -7.35 -4.51 35.11
CA ALA A 272 -7.45 -3.71 33.89
C ALA A 272 -6.67 -4.31 32.71
N MET A 273 -5.62 -5.09 32.98
CA MET A 273 -4.82 -5.81 31.99
C MET A 273 -4.66 -7.29 32.42
N PRO A 274 -5.50 -8.22 31.90
CA PRO A 274 -5.52 -9.62 32.34
C PRO A 274 -4.17 -10.35 32.21
N SER A 275 -3.43 -10.13 31.12
CA SER A 275 -2.12 -10.73 30.89
C SER A 275 -1.08 -10.27 31.92
N ARG A 276 -1.10 -8.98 32.27
CA ARG A 276 -0.25 -8.41 33.31
C ARG A 276 -0.64 -8.98 34.68
N ALA A 277 -1.94 -9.08 34.97
CA ALA A 277 -2.43 -9.61 36.24
C ALA A 277 -2.00 -11.07 36.49
N GLU A 278 -2.10 -11.96 35.48
CA GLU A 278 -1.61 -13.34 35.60
C GLU A 278 -0.09 -13.41 35.79
N THR A 279 0.66 -12.51 35.14
CA THR A 279 2.11 -12.43 35.32
C THR A 279 2.48 -12.01 36.75
N VAL A 280 1.80 -10.99 37.30
CA VAL A 280 1.97 -10.54 38.70
C VAL A 280 1.66 -11.67 39.68
N LYS A 281 0.55 -12.38 39.47
CA LYS A 281 0.14 -13.53 40.29
C LYS A 281 1.22 -14.62 40.31
N GLY A 282 1.78 -14.95 39.15
CA GLY A 282 2.89 -15.90 39.04
C GLY A 282 4.12 -15.48 39.85
N TYR A 283 4.50 -14.19 39.80
CA TYR A 283 5.60 -13.66 40.61
C TYR A 283 5.33 -13.75 42.12
N VAL A 284 4.16 -13.29 42.57
CA VAL A 284 3.79 -13.33 44.01
C VAL A 284 3.79 -14.78 44.52
N GLN A 285 3.23 -15.71 43.74
CA GLN A 285 3.21 -17.13 44.09
C GLN A 285 4.63 -17.71 44.17
N ALA A 286 5.50 -17.42 43.20
CA ALA A 286 6.87 -17.90 43.18
C ALA A 286 7.68 -17.38 44.38
N MET A 287 7.52 -16.10 44.73
CA MET A 287 8.19 -15.51 45.89
C MET A 287 7.68 -16.11 47.20
N HIS A 288 6.37 -16.30 47.34
CA HIS A 288 5.80 -16.93 48.53
C HIS A 288 6.32 -18.37 48.71
N GLN A 289 6.37 -19.17 47.63
CA GLN A 289 6.93 -20.52 47.67
C GLN A 289 8.43 -20.53 48.01
N SER A 290 9.22 -19.63 47.42
CA SER A 290 10.64 -19.47 47.70
C SER A 290 10.89 -19.13 49.18
N TRP A 291 10.11 -18.20 49.73
CA TRP A 291 10.22 -17.83 51.14
C TRP A 291 9.85 -18.98 52.08
N LEU A 292 8.79 -19.74 51.77
CA LEU A 292 8.43 -20.93 52.56
C LEU A 292 9.56 -21.98 52.57
N GLN A 293 10.25 -22.16 51.43
CA GLN A 293 11.41 -23.07 51.35
C GLN A 293 12.58 -22.58 52.21
N ASP A 294 12.88 -21.28 52.20
CA ASP A 294 13.92 -20.68 53.04
C ASP A 294 13.59 -20.85 54.53
N VAL A 295 12.37 -20.53 54.95
CA VAL A 295 11.91 -20.72 56.34
C VAL A 295 12.01 -22.20 56.77
N ALA A 296 11.59 -23.14 55.91
CA ALA A 296 11.70 -24.57 56.19
C ALA A 296 13.15 -25.04 56.34
N SER A 297 14.07 -24.49 55.53
CA SER A 297 15.51 -24.80 55.61
C SER A 297 16.16 -24.30 56.91
N ARG A 298 15.73 -23.14 57.40
CA ARG A 298 16.22 -22.55 58.67
C ARG A 298 15.72 -23.32 59.89
N GLN A 299 14.51 -23.87 59.85
CA GLN A 299 13.95 -24.68 60.94
C GLN A 299 14.52 -26.10 61.03
N SER A 300 15.10 -26.63 59.96
CA SER A 300 15.62 -28.01 59.89
C SER A 300 17.10 -28.16 60.29
N THR A 301 17.76 -27.08 60.71
CA THR A 301 19.12 -27.14 61.29
C THR A 301 19.05 -27.33 62.81
N PRO A 302 19.44 -28.48 63.39
CA PRO A 302 19.47 -28.65 64.84
C PRO A 302 20.58 -27.78 65.46
N PRO A 303 20.44 -27.27 66.69
CA PRO A 303 21.51 -26.55 67.35
C PRO A 303 22.70 -27.50 67.53
N ALA A 304 23.87 -27.09 67.02
CA ALA A 304 25.13 -27.75 67.31
C ALA A 304 25.33 -27.78 68.83
N LYS A 305 25.41 -28.98 69.40
CA LYS A 305 25.76 -29.19 70.82
C LYS A 305 27.08 -28.47 71.10
N ALA A 306 27.03 -27.41 71.90
CA ALA A 306 28.20 -26.85 72.55
C ALA A 306 28.40 -27.58 73.89
N GLY A 307 29.58 -28.16 74.07
CA GLY A 307 30.12 -28.63 75.37
C GLY A 307 29.60 -29.96 75.85
#